data_AF-A0A7X6U4W7-F1
#
_entry.id   AF-A0A7X6U4W7-F1
#
_cell.length_a   1.000
_cell.length_b   1.000
_cell.length_c   1.000
_cell.angle_alpha   90.00
_cell.angle_beta   90.00
_cell.angle_gamma   90.00
#
_symmetry.space_group_name_H-M   'P 1'
#
loop_
_entity.id
_entity.type
_entity.pdbx_description
1 polymer ?
#
loop_
_entity_poly.entity_id
_entity_poly.type
_entity_poly.pdbx_seq_one_letter_code
_entity_poly.pdbx_strand_id
1 'polypeptide(L)' 'MYWQSFSDFLSMGGHGVYVWSVFLLFLLLVAVEWVSLEQLKQKTLKRFRRIQLLESEKDK' A
#
# COMPACT_ATOMS: atom_id res chain seq x y z
N MET A 1 -21.18 12.60 -32.12
CA MET A 1 -21.50 12.19 -30.74
C MET A 1 -20.85 10.84 -30.46
N TYR A 2 -19.52 10.79 -30.30
CA TYR A 2 -18.76 9.53 -30.34
C TYR A 2 -17.93 9.25 -29.07
N TRP A 3 -18.04 10.13 -28.07
CA TRP A 3 -17.35 10.02 -26.79
C TRP A 3 -18.25 10.68 -25.74
N GLN A 4 -19.27 9.97 -25.29
CA GLN A 4 -20.22 10.51 -24.30
C GLN A 4 -19.78 10.26 -22.85
N SER A 5 -18.74 9.45 -22.59
CA SER A 5 -18.40 9.07 -21.22
C SER A 5 -16.97 8.55 -21.06
N PHE A 6 -16.39 8.74 -19.87
CA PHE A 6 -15.15 8.08 -19.41
C PHE A 6 -15.15 6.55 -19.61
N SER A 7 -16.35 5.95 -19.66
CA SER A 7 -16.55 4.54 -19.98
C SER A 7 -16.04 4.15 -21.37
N ASP A 8 -16.11 5.02 -22.39
CA ASP A 8 -15.51 4.76 -23.71
C ASP A 8 -13.98 4.79 -23.65
N PHE A 9 -13.38 5.49 -22.68
CA PHE A 9 -11.92 5.57 -22.48
C PHE A 9 -11.41 4.31 -21.83
N LEU A 10 -12.15 3.85 -20.83
CA LEU A 10 -11.98 2.55 -20.20
C LEU A 10 -12.32 1.40 -21.14
N SER A 11 -13.05 1.63 -22.22
CA SER A 11 -13.54 0.58 -23.11
C SER A 11 -13.10 0.78 -24.57
N MET A 12 -12.06 1.57 -24.86
CA MET A 12 -11.54 1.80 -26.22
C MET A 12 -11.37 0.46 -26.94
N GLY A 13 -12.35 0.07 -27.78
CA GLY A 13 -12.37 -1.22 -28.48
C GLY A 13 -12.61 -2.49 -27.64
N GLY A 14 -13.08 -2.40 -26.39
CA GLY A 14 -13.46 -3.55 -25.54
C GLY A 14 -12.36 -4.10 -24.62
N HIS A 15 -11.14 -3.56 -24.67
CA HIS A 15 -9.98 -4.10 -23.93
C HIS A 15 -9.56 -3.33 -22.69
N GLY A 16 -9.95 -2.05 -22.53
CA GLY A 16 -9.45 -1.25 -21.41
C GLY A 16 -9.91 -1.74 -20.04
N VAL A 17 -11.09 -2.37 -19.93
CA VAL A 17 -11.61 -2.95 -18.67
C VAL A 17 -10.64 -3.99 -18.09
N TYR A 18 -9.99 -4.78 -18.95
CA TYR A 18 -9.00 -5.79 -18.53
C TYR A 18 -7.73 -5.13 -18.00
N VAL A 19 -7.23 -4.11 -18.68
CA VAL A 19 -6.01 -3.39 -18.26
C VAL A 19 -6.22 -2.73 -16.90
N TRP A 20 -7.34 -2.03 -16.74
CA TRP A 20 -7.67 -1.39 -15.48
C TRP A 20 -7.91 -2.38 -14.35
N SER A 21 -8.50 -3.55 -14.61
CA SER A 21 -8.68 -4.59 -13.60
C SER A 21 -7.35 -5.13 -13.08
N VAL A 22 -6.39 -5.40 -13.97
CA VAL A 22 -5.04 -5.86 -13.59
C VAL A 22 -4.27 -4.75 -12.88
N PHE A 23 -4.38 -3.50 -13.35
CA PHE A 23 -3.76 -2.35 -12.71
C PHE A 23 -4.30 -2.13 -11.29
N LEU A 24 -5.61 -2.27 -11.11
CA LEU A 24 -6.28 -2.13 -9.82
C LEU A 24 -5.91 -3.28 -8.89
N LEU A 25 -5.86 -4.53 -9.38
CA LEU A 25 -5.36 -5.69 -8.64
C LEU A 25 -3.90 -5.50 -8.17
N PHE A 26 -3.03 -5.04 -9.07
CA PHE A 26 -1.64 -4.77 -8.75
C PHE A 26 -1.51 -3.67 -7.69
N LEU A 27 -2.23 -2.55 -7.86
CA LEU A 27 -2.22 -1.44 -6.91
C LEU A 27 -2.74 -1.87 -5.54
N LEU A 28 -3.75 -2.74 -5.50
CA LEU A 28 -4.29 -3.32 -4.26
C LEU A 28 -3.24 -4.21 -3.56
N LEU A 29 -2.54 -5.07 -4.29
CA LEU A 29 -1.45 -5.88 -3.76
C LEU A 29 -0.33 -5.01 -3.17
N VAL A 30 0.13 -4.01 -3.92
CA VAL A 30 1.16 -3.05 -3.45
C VAL A 30 0.68 -2.30 -2.22
N ALA A 31 -0.57 -1.84 -2.18
CA ALA A 31 -1.12 -1.14 -1.03
C ALA A 31 -1.18 -2.01 0.23
N VAL A 32 -1.58 -3.28 0.10
CA VAL A 32 -1.59 -4.25 1.21
C VAL A 32 -0.18 -4.45 1.75
N GLU A 33 0.79 -4.65 0.87
CA GLU A 33 2.19 -4.86 1.26
C GLU A 33 2.77 -3.60 1.93
N TRP A 34 2.48 -2.42 1.39
CA TRP A 34 2.88 -1.14 1.96
C TRP A 34 2.33 -0.93 3.37
N VAL A 35 1.03 -1.21 3.58
CA VAL A 35 0.39 -1.11 4.90
C VAL A 35 0.99 -2.12 5.87
N SER A 36 1.28 -3.34 5.42
CA SER A 36 1.92 -4.37 6.24
C SER A 36 3.33 -3.96 6.67
N LEU A 37 4.12 -3.42 5.74
CA LEU A 37 5.48 -2.92 5.99
C LEU A 37 5.49 -1.74 6.96
N GLU A 38 4.57 -0.79 6.79
CA GLU A 38 4.47 0.36 7.70
C GLU A 38 4.06 -0.09 9.11
N GLN A 39 3.13 -1.03 9.23
CA GLN A 39 2.80 -1.62 10.53
C GLN A 39 3.98 -2.35 11.18
N LEU A 40 4.81 -3.03 10.38
CA LEU A 40 6.03 -3.69 10.86
C LEU A 40 7.05 -2.67 11.40
N LYS A 41 7.26 -1.56 10.68
CA LYS A 41 8.14 -0.47 11.14
C LYS A 41 7.70 0.09 12.49
N GLN A 42 6.40 0.31 12.68
CA GLN A 42 5.86 0.83 13.95
C GLN A 42 6.06 -0.16 15.11
N LYS A 43 5.93 -1.47 14.85
CA LYS A 43 6.18 -2.51 15.87
C LYS A 43 7.66 -2.59 16.25
N THR A 44 8.57 -2.45 15.29
CA THR A 44 10.02 -2.49 15.51
C THR A 44 10.50 -1.27 16.31
N LEU A 45 10.04 -0.06 15.98
CA LEU A 45 10.40 1.16 16.71
C LEU A 45 9.95 1.15 18.18
N LYS A 46 8.80 0.55 18.48
CA LYS A 46 8.33 0.40 19.87
C LYS A 46 9.20 -0.57 20.68
N ARG A 47 9.78 -1.59 20.04
CA ARG A 47 10.68 -2.55 20.71
C ARG A 47 12.02 -1.92 21.08
N PHE A 48 12.61 -1.11 20.20
CA PHE A 48 13.88 -0.42 20.48
C PHE A 48 13.77 0.55 21.67
N ARG A 49 12.68 1.33 21.76
CA ARG A 49 12.44 2.24 22.90
C ARG A 49 12.42 1.51 24.25
N ARG A 50 11.91 0.28 24.30
CA ARG A 50 11.85 -0.51 25.54
C ARG A 50 13.22 -1.02 25.97
N ILE A 51 14.08 -1.39 25.02
CA ILE A 51 15.44 -1.87 25.31
C ILE A 51 16.30 -0.72 25.84
N GLN A 52 16.23 0.47 25.24
CA GLN A 52 17.02 1.62 25.68
C GLN A 52 16.68 2.11 27.09
N LEU A 53 15.41 2.04 27.51
CA LEU A 53 15.02 2.42 28.88
C LEU A 53 15.63 1.49 29.93
N LEU A 54 15.59 0.18 29.68
CA LEU A 54 16.18 -0.82 30.58
C LEU A 54 17.70 -0.69 30.68
N GLU A 55 18.36 -0.29 29.59
CA GLU A 55 19.81 -0.08 29.57
C GLU A 55 20.20 1.20 30.31
N SER A 56 19.39 2.26 30.22
CA SER A 56 19.59 3.49 31.01
C SER A 56 19.31 3.34 32.51
N GLU A 57 18.50 2.35 32.89
CA GLU A 57 18.15 2.06 34.29
C GLU A 57 19.18 1.14 34.96
N LYS A 58 19.93 0.36 34.16
CA LYS A 58 20.99 -0.54 34.64
C LYS A 58 22.32 0.18 34.89
N ASP A 59 22.51 1.38 34.34
CA ASP A 59 23.73 2.18 34.44
C ASP A 59 23.63 3.29 35.53
N LYS A 60 22.63 3.19 36.41
CA LYS A 60 22.38 4.08 37.57
C LYS A 60 22.46 3.30 38.87
#